data_AF-A0A2G6EYH8-F1
#
_entry.id   AF-A0A2G6EYH8-F1
#
_cell.length_a   1.000
_cell.length_b   1.000
_cell.length_c   1.000
_cell.angle_alpha   90.00
_cell.angle_beta   90.00
_cell.angle_gamma   90.00
#
_symmetry.space_group_name_H-M   'P 1'
#
loop_
_entity.id
_entity.type
_entity.pdbx_description
1 polymer ?
#
loop_
_entity_poly.entity_id
_entity_poly.type
_entity_poly.pdbx_seq_one_letter_code
_entity_poly.pdbx_strand_id
1 'polypeptide(L)'
;MLFLPLRTVKFIFKKFKENISKQGHTLKEYKIDEYQYVYLLDNSFVLAAEICENNTQVNSNIQEVYKNKVSSYLDIPLKENEKYYDLIIEELTYNEIGFNYDHTDFIREMKTLTQIDDLDQAITYTNFLTYRKLFAHQNPEKYYDEKIPELKLKERYENWKGLKYYFIIFEMQGFQAHTERIIAYTTSNPEAYVQNFCKTIIDGKRHYNRGNVRGYCDAFHRNVLSWEDKQTKEKLKKYFTYFIVESYHKDKSETWLKADEILEGAYTGIYDDVKRNKF
;
A
#
# COMPACT_ATOMS: atom_id res chain seq x y z
N MET A 1 -20.38 10.28 -8.97
CA MET A 1 -19.30 10.96 -9.73
C MET A 1 -19.47 12.44 -9.56
N LEU A 2 -18.38 13.15 -9.31
CA LEU A 2 -18.36 14.56 -9.00
C LEU A 2 -17.82 15.35 -10.20
N PHE A 3 -18.44 16.47 -10.54
CA PHE A 3 -18.08 17.30 -11.69
C PHE A 3 -17.53 18.64 -11.18
N LEU A 4 -16.22 18.72 -10.98
CA LEU A 4 -15.59 19.90 -10.40
C LEU A 4 -15.16 20.90 -11.49
N PRO A 5 -15.50 22.20 -11.35
CA PRO A 5 -14.97 23.22 -12.24
C PRO A 5 -13.49 23.45 -11.95
N LEU A 6 -12.73 23.90 -12.96
CA LEU A 6 -11.28 24.11 -12.87
C LEU A 6 -10.88 24.99 -11.67
N ARG A 7 -11.66 26.04 -11.36
CA ARG A 7 -11.39 26.94 -10.24
C ARG A 7 -11.32 26.22 -8.90
N THR A 8 -12.15 25.19 -8.72
CA THR A 8 -12.24 24.42 -7.49
C THR A 8 -11.07 23.47 -7.37
N VAL A 9 -10.74 22.77 -8.46
CA VAL A 9 -9.58 21.88 -8.48
C VAL A 9 -8.28 22.66 -8.29
N LYS A 10 -8.14 23.85 -8.90
CA LYS A 10 -6.99 24.75 -8.65
C LYS A 10 -6.90 25.18 -7.19
N PHE A 11 -8.03 25.47 -6.54
CA PHE A 11 -8.06 25.80 -5.10
C PHE A 11 -7.59 24.62 -4.24
N ILE A 12 -8.12 23.41 -4.48
CA ILE A 12 -7.73 22.20 -3.75
C ILE A 12 -6.25 21.90 -3.99
N PHE A 13 -5.78 22.02 -5.23
CA PHE A 13 -4.39 21.79 -5.59
C PHE A 13 -3.44 22.76 -4.87
N LYS A 14 -3.82 24.04 -4.74
CA LYS A 14 -3.10 25.01 -3.92
C LYS A 14 -3.02 24.57 -2.45
N LYS A 15 -4.12 24.05 -1.89
CA LYS A 15 -4.15 23.53 -0.51
C LYS A 15 -3.26 22.31 -0.33
N PHE A 16 -3.22 21.41 -1.31
CA PHE A 16 -2.28 20.30 -1.32
C PHE A 16 -0.83 20.80 -1.28
N LYS A 17 -0.47 21.77 -2.13
CA LYS A 17 0.87 22.38 -2.14
C LYS A 17 1.24 23.04 -0.80
N GLU A 18 0.29 23.69 -0.14
CA GLU A 18 0.47 24.23 1.21
C GLU A 18 0.69 23.12 2.25
N ASN A 19 0.03 21.97 2.11
CA ASN A 19 0.17 20.83 3.02
C ASN A 19 1.56 20.19 2.91
N ILE A 20 2.03 19.88 1.71
CA ILE A 20 3.36 19.27 1.50
C ILE A 20 4.49 20.17 2.02
N SER A 21 4.35 21.49 1.86
CA SER A 21 5.38 22.45 2.25
C SER A 21 5.55 22.58 3.77
N LYS A 22 4.57 22.13 4.57
CA LYS A 22 4.60 22.22 6.05
C LYS A 22 5.32 21.06 6.72
N GLN A 23 5.68 20.02 5.97
CA GLN A 23 6.16 18.75 6.55
C GLN A 23 7.65 18.74 6.94
N GLY A 24 8.34 19.89 6.93
CA GLY A 24 9.73 20.01 7.39
C GLY A 24 10.78 19.37 6.47
N HIS A 25 10.38 18.85 5.31
CA HIS A 25 11.27 18.31 4.29
C HIS A 25 11.79 19.41 3.36
N THR A 26 12.97 19.23 2.79
CA THR A 26 13.45 20.06 1.68
C THR A 26 12.63 19.77 0.44
N LEU A 27 12.04 20.81 -0.16
CA LEU A 27 11.12 20.69 -1.29
C LEU A 27 11.69 21.38 -2.53
N LYS A 28 11.82 20.63 -3.63
CA LYS A 28 12.02 21.18 -4.98
C LYS A 28 10.76 20.97 -5.80
N GLU A 29 10.36 21.98 -6.54
CA GLU A 29 9.18 21.95 -7.40
C GLU A 29 9.59 22.12 -8.86
N TYR A 30 9.04 21.25 -9.70
CA TYR A 30 9.16 21.31 -11.15
C TYR A 30 7.78 21.51 -11.75
N LYS A 31 7.62 22.55 -12.55
CA LYS A 31 6.42 22.81 -13.32
C LYS A 31 6.59 22.19 -14.71
N ILE A 32 5.79 21.20 -15.07
CA ILE A 32 5.78 20.62 -16.42
C ILE A 32 4.93 21.49 -17.34
N ASP A 33 3.73 21.86 -16.88
CA ASP A 33 2.84 22.80 -17.56
C ASP A 33 1.92 23.55 -16.57
N GLU A 34 0.82 24.17 -17.02
CA GLU A 34 -0.10 24.89 -16.12
C GLU A 34 -0.79 23.99 -15.08
N TYR A 35 -0.97 22.71 -15.40
CA TYR A 35 -1.79 21.75 -14.67
C TYR A 35 -1.01 20.58 -14.07
N GLN A 36 0.27 20.42 -14.44
CA GLN A 36 1.09 19.31 -13.97
C GLN A 36 2.38 19.79 -13.28
N TYR A 37 2.60 19.29 -12.07
CA TYR A 37 3.75 19.61 -11.22
C TYR A 37 4.35 18.34 -10.63
N VAL A 38 5.67 18.37 -10.43
CA VAL A 38 6.42 17.33 -9.73
C VAL A 38 7.14 17.94 -8.54
N TYR A 39 7.06 17.26 -7.40
CA TYR A 39 7.68 17.64 -6.15
C TYR A 39 8.73 16.61 -5.76
N LEU A 40 9.96 17.07 -5.53
CA LEU A 40 11.07 16.25 -5.05
C LEU A 40 11.37 16.64 -3.60
N LEU A 41 11.13 15.71 -2.69
CA LEU A 41 11.33 15.85 -1.26
C LEU A 41 12.64 15.16 -0.84
N ASP A 42 13.51 15.88 -0.14
CA ASP A 42 14.79 15.40 0.40
C ASP A 42 15.68 14.70 -0.64
N ASN A 43 15.56 15.13 -1.91
CA ASN A 43 16.21 14.52 -3.08
C ASN A 43 15.95 13.00 -3.21
N SER A 44 14.93 12.46 -2.54
CA SER A 44 14.64 11.01 -2.48
C SER A 44 13.24 10.70 -2.99
N PHE A 45 12.23 11.30 -2.35
CA PHE A 45 10.83 10.99 -2.58
C PHE A 45 10.20 11.94 -3.60
N VAL A 46 9.51 11.39 -4.60
CA VAL A 46 8.96 12.14 -5.73
C VAL A 46 7.44 11.97 -5.77
N LEU A 47 6.73 13.10 -5.82
CA LEU A 47 5.28 13.17 -6.01
C LEU A 47 4.98 13.88 -7.32
N ALA A 48 4.09 13.34 -8.14
CA ALA A 48 3.42 14.07 -9.21
C ALA A 48 2.03 14.50 -8.77
N ALA A 49 1.61 15.67 -9.23
CA ALA A 49 0.24 16.12 -9.10
C ALA A 49 -0.22 16.76 -10.41
N GLU A 50 -1.38 16.32 -10.88
CA GLU A 50 -1.93 16.68 -12.18
C GLU A 50 -3.42 17.01 -12.08
N ILE A 51 -3.82 18.12 -12.71
CA ILE A 51 -5.22 18.44 -12.97
C ILE A 51 -5.57 17.90 -14.35
N CYS A 52 -6.42 16.88 -14.41
CA CYS A 52 -6.82 16.23 -15.66
C CYS A 52 -8.29 16.48 -15.99
N GLU A 53 -8.63 16.53 -17.27
CA GLU A 53 -10.03 16.63 -17.72
C GLU A 53 -10.79 15.33 -17.41
N ASN A 54 -11.94 15.47 -16.76
CA ASN A 54 -12.84 14.37 -16.46
C ASN A 54 -13.68 14.05 -17.70
N ASN A 55 -13.45 12.88 -18.28
CA ASN A 55 -14.09 12.43 -19.52
C ASN A 55 -15.45 11.74 -19.30
N THR A 56 -16.02 11.84 -18.09
CA THR A 56 -17.30 11.20 -17.78
C THR A 56 -18.45 11.96 -18.40
N GLN A 57 -19.36 11.24 -19.06
CA GLN A 57 -20.58 11.83 -19.59
C GLN A 57 -21.51 12.30 -18.47
N VAL A 58 -22.02 13.51 -18.62
CA VAL A 58 -23.02 14.10 -17.71
C VAL A 58 -24.38 13.43 -17.95
N ASN A 59 -24.87 12.73 -16.92
CA ASN A 59 -26.15 12.01 -17.00
C ASN A 59 -27.36 12.95 -17.05
N SER A 60 -28.48 12.45 -17.57
CA SER A 60 -29.71 13.24 -17.76
C SER A 60 -30.35 13.77 -16.48
N ASN A 61 -30.10 13.13 -15.34
CA ASN A 61 -30.65 13.51 -14.03
C ASN A 61 -29.69 14.40 -13.19
N ILE A 62 -28.59 14.90 -13.76
CA ILE A 62 -27.56 15.59 -12.98
C ILE A 62 -28.09 16.84 -12.26
N GLN A 63 -29.03 17.56 -12.87
CA GLN A 63 -29.62 18.75 -12.28
C GLN A 63 -30.40 18.41 -11.00
N GLU A 64 -31.07 17.27 -10.95
CA GLU A 64 -31.77 16.81 -9.74
C GLU A 64 -30.79 16.42 -8.64
N VAL A 65 -29.68 15.75 -9.01
CA VAL A 65 -28.61 15.36 -8.08
C VAL A 65 -27.92 16.57 -7.45
N TYR A 66 -27.78 17.66 -8.21
CA TYR A 66 -27.07 18.87 -7.77
C TYR A 66 -28.01 19.97 -7.27
N LYS A 67 -29.34 19.80 -7.37
CA LYS A 67 -30.36 20.82 -7.05
C LYS A 67 -30.22 21.43 -5.66
N ASN A 68 -29.82 20.63 -4.68
CA ASN A 68 -29.69 21.05 -3.28
C ASN A 68 -28.24 21.29 -2.85
N LYS A 69 -27.26 21.12 -3.76
CA LYS A 69 -25.84 21.36 -3.48
C LYS A 69 -25.54 22.83 -3.75
N VAL A 70 -25.53 23.64 -2.70
CA VAL A 70 -25.20 25.07 -2.78
C VAL A 70 -23.79 25.29 -2.25
N SER A 71 -22.83 25.48 -3.15
CA SER A 71 -21.45 25.84 -2.81
C SER A 71 -20.86 26.76 -3.88
N SER A 72 -20.07 27.77 -3.49
CA SER A 72 -19.33 28.61 -4.44
C SER A 72 -18.25 27.85 -5.22
N TYR A 73 -17.91 26.65 -4.74
CA TYR A 73 -16.93 25.74 -5.33
C TYR A 73 -17.56 24.70 -6.26
N LEU A 74 -18.87 24.76 -6.50
CA LEU A 74 -19.57 23.76 -7.29
C LEU A 74 -20.51 24.46 -8.28
N ASP A 75 -20.50 24.01 -9.53
CA ASP A 75 -21.48 24.42 -10.53
C ASP A 75 -22.48 23.28 -10.74
N ILE A 76 -23.70 23.61 -11.16
CA ILE A 76 -24.64 22.60 -11.64
C ILE A 76 -24.13 22.15 -13.01
N PRO A 77 -23.79 20.87 -13.21
CA PRO A 77 -23.19 20.43 -14.46
C PRO A 77 -24.15 20.56 -15.63
N LEU A 78 -23.65 21.06 -16.77
CA LEU A 78 -24.37 21.16 -18.02
C LEU A 78 -23.97 20.03 -18.97
N LYS A 79 -24.93 19.55 -19.79
CA LYS A 79 -24.72 18.41 -20.68
C LYS A 79 -23.75 18.67 -21.84
N GLU A 80 -23.56 19.92 -22.23
CA GLU A 80 -22.86 20.27 -23.48
C GLU A 80 -21.69 21.22 -23.22
N ASN A 81 -20.53 20.86 -23.76
CA ASN A 81 -19.31 21.67 -23.90
C ASN A 81 -18.65 22.20 -22.59
N GLU A 82 -19.12 21.81 -21.41
CA GLU A 82 -18.40 22.08 -20.16
C GLU A 82 -17.37 21.00 -19.86
N LYS A 83 -16.19 21.47 -19.42
CA LYS A 83 -15.09 20.61 -18.98
C LYS A 83 -15.07 20.58 -17.45
N TYR A 84 -15.01 19.37 -16.92
CA TYR A 84 -14.80 19.13 -15.49
C TYR A 84 -13.43 18.52 -15.28
N TYR A 85 -12.96 18.58 -14.05
CA TYR A 85 -11.58 18.26 -13.74
C TYR A 85 -11.47 17.42 -12.48
N ASP A 86 -10.46 16.56 -12.48
CA ASP A 86 -10.05 15.77 -11.33
C ASP A 86 -8.63 16.20 -10.93
N LEU A 87 -8.23 15.95 -9.69
CA LEU A 87 -6.85 16.07 -9.22
C LEU A 87 -6.31 14.67 -8.97
N ILE A 88 -5.25 14.31 -9.67
CA ILE A 88 -4.53 13.06 -9.49
C ILE A 88 -3.20 13.38 -8.81
N ILE A 89 -2.93 12.70 -7.70
CA ILE A 89 -1.66 12.78 -6.97
C ILE A 89 -1.06 11.39 -6.93
N GLU A 90 0.18 11.24 -7.35
CA GLU A 90 0.86 9.95 -7.45
C GLU A 90 2.26 10.01 -6.86
N GLU A 91 2.60 9.02 -6.05
CA GLU A 91 3.99 8.79 -5.68
C GLU A 91 4.73 8.15 -6.86
N LEU A 92 5.79 8.80 -7.34
CA LEU A 92 6.62 8.30 -8.46
C LEU A 92 7.81 7.47 -7.99
N THR A 93 8.06 7.44 -6.67
CA THR A 93 9.12 6.65 -6.02
C THR A 93 8.59 6.13 -4.70
N TYR A 94 9.19 5.05 -4.19
CA TYR A 94 8.86 4.56 -2.85
C TYR A 94 9.21 5.59 -1.77
N ASN A 95 8.32 5.74 -0.78
CA ASN A 95 8.47 6.68 0.31
C ASN A 95 9.41 6.15 1.41
N GLU A 96 10.71 6.39 1.25
CA GLU A 96 11.74 5.99 2.22
C GLU A 96 11.99 7.02 3.32
N ILE A 97 11.57 8.27 3.12
CA ILE A 97 11.86 9.39 4.03
C ILE A 97 10.83 9.54 5.15
N GLY A 98 9.82 8.67 5.18
CA GLY A 98 8.75 8.74 6.16
C GLY A 98 7.84 9.95 5.99
N PHE A 99 7.74 10.48 4.76
CA PHE A 99 6.81 11.56 4.45
C PHE A 99 5.38 11.11 4.75
N ASN A 100 4.64 11.87 5.56
CA ASN A 100 3.35 11.42 6.05
C ASN A 100 2.24 12.26 5.43
N TYR A 101 1.65 11.76 4.33
CA TYR A 101 0.46 12.35 3.74
C TYR A 101 -0.78 11.53 4.07
N ASP A 102 -1.62 12.06 4.94
CA ASP A 102 -2.94 11.50 5.21
C ASP A 102 -3.96 12.10 4.22
N HIS A 103 -4.21 11.34 3.15
CA HIS A 103 -5.17 11.73 2.13
C HIS A 103 -6.60 11.84 2.70
N THR A 104 -6.97 10.98 3.66
CA THR A 104 -8.33 10.99 4.23
C THR A 104 -8.58 12.27 5.01
N ASP A 105 -7.60 12.66 5.82
CA ASP A 105 -7.65 13.90 6.59
C ASP A 105 -7.63 15.12 5.68
N PHE A 106 -6.81 15.11 4.61
CA PHE A 106 -6.81 16.17 3.60
C PHE A 106 -8.18 16.32 2.92
N ILE A 107 -8.78 15.21 2.49
CA ILE A 107 -10.12 15.23 1.88
C ILE A 107 -11.15 15.78 2.86
N ARG A 108 -11.12 15.36 4.14
CA ARG A 108 -12.05 15.86 5.16
C ARG A 108 -11.90 17.37 5.38
N GLU A 109 -10.68 17.89 5.40
CA GLU A 109 -10.42 19.34 5.45
C GLU A 109 -11.03 20.04 4.23
N MET A 110 -10.80 19.52 3.02
CA MET A 110 -11.32 20.11 1.79
C MET A 110 -12.85 20.05 1.71
N LYS A 111 -13.48 18.97 2.17
CA LYS A 111 -14.94 18.84 2.28
C LYS A 111 -15.50 19.95 3.19
N THR A 112 -14.83 20.21 4.31
CA THR A 112 -15.22 21.28 5.24
C THR A 112 -15.10 22.66 4.61
N LEU A 113 -13.99 22.95 3.91
CA LEU A 113 -13.74 24.26 3.31
C LEU A 113 -14.63 24.56 2.10
N THR A 114 -14.92 23.53 1.29
CA THR A 114 -15.67 23.69 0.04
C THR A 114 -17.14 23.38 0.17
N GLN A 115 -17.57 22.71 1.25
CA GLN A 115 -18.94 22.19 1.43
C GLN A 115 -19.36 21.22 0.32
N ILE A 116 -18.38 20.51 -0.27
CA ILE A 116 -18.62 19.51 -1.31
C ILE A 116 -18.45 18.13 -0.70
N ASP A 117 -19.54 17.38 -0.60
CA ASP A 117 -19.48 15.96 -0.26
C ASP A 117 -18.89 15.14 -1.42
N ASP A 118 -18.33 13.97 -1.10
CA ASP A 118 -17.75 13.02 -2.06
C ASP A 118 -16.52 13.49 -2.87
N LEU A 119 -15.74 14.46 -2.36
CA LEU A 119 -14.49 14.91 -2.99
C LEU A 119 -13.48 13.78 -3.29
N ASP A 120 -13.51 12.69 -2.53
CA ASP A 120 -12.69 11.49 -2.75
C ASP A 120 -12.97 10.79 -4.09
N GLN A 121 -14.04 11.15 -4.80
CA GLN A 121 -14.31 10.66 -6.16
C GLN A 121 -13.56 11.43 -7.25
N ALA A 122 -13.11 12.66 -6.98
CA ALA A 122 -12.46 13.54 -7.96
C ALA A 122 -11.02 13.92 -7.57
N ILE A 123 -10.63 13.68 -6.32
CA ILE A 123 -9.30 13.95 -5.81
C ILE A 123 -8.72 12.60 -5.36
N THR A 124 -7.71 12.12 -6.07
CA THR A 124 -7.15 10.78 -5.86
C THR A 124 -5.69 10.85 -5.42
N TYR A 125 -5.30 9.92 -4.55
CA TYR A 125 -3.92 9.72 -4.14
C TYR A 125 -3.52 8.27 -4.34
N THR A 126 -2.46 8.04 -5.10
CA THR A 126 -1.95 6.70 -5.40
C THR A 126 -0.55 6.52 -4.84
N ASN A 127 -0.41 5.57 -3.92
CA ASN A 127 0.89 5.14 -3.38
C ASN A 127 1.76 4.50 -4.46
N PHE A 128 3.08 4.61 -4.32
CA PHE A 128 4.01 3.96 -5.21
C PHE A 128 3.93 2.45 -5.01
N LEU A 129 3.47 1.73 -6.03
CA LEU A 129 3.50 0.27 -6.05
C LEU A 129 4.65 -0.20 -6.95
N THR A 130 4.57 0.17 -8.23
CA THR A 130 5.55 -0.08 -9.29
C THR A 130 5.25 0.88 -10.44
N TYR A 131 6.17 1.04 -11.40
CA TYR A 131 5.88 1.78 -12.63
C TYR A 131 4.79 1.20 -13.52
N ARG A 132 4.45 -0.08 -13.36
CA ARG A 132 3.45 -0.76 -14.20
C ARG A 132 2.00 -0.43 -13.83
N LYS A 133 1.76 0.35 -12.76
CA LYS A 133 0.42 0.55 -12.17
C LYS A 133 0.04 1.99 -11.86
N LEU A 134 0.80 2.98 -12.33
CA LEU A 134 0.37 4.37 -12.19
C LEU A 134 -0.76 4.67 -13.19
N PHE A 135 -1.77 5.43 -12.75
CA PHE A 135 -3.04 5.58 -13.45
C PHE A 135 -2.96 6.62 -14.56
N ALA A 136 -2.11 7.65 -14.42
CA ALA A 136 -2.07 8.76 -15.35
C ALA A 136 -1.32 8.43 -16.66
N HIS A 137 -0.23 7.66 -16.60
CA HIS A 137 0.65 7.45 -17.74
C HIS A 137 1.13 5.99 -17.87
N GLN A 138 1.18 5.49 -19.11
CA GLN A 138 1.90 4.25 -19.42
C GLN A 138 3.41 4.53 -19.39
N ASN A 139 4.15 3.84 -18.51
CA ASN A 139 5.58 4.06 -18.25
C ASN A 139 5.88 5.48 -17.67
N PRO A 140 5.36 5.78 -16.47
CA PRO A 140 5.49 7.08 -15.82
C PRO A 140 6.96 7.51 -15.66
N GLU A 141 7.87 6.57 -15.40
CA GLU A 141 9.31 6.83 -15.28
C GLU A 141 9.88 7.45 -16.55
N LYS A 142 9.46 6.97 -17.72
CA LYS A 142 9.92 7.49 -19.00
C LYS A 142 9.36 8.89 -19.26
N TYR A 143 8.06 9.07 -19.02
CA TYR A 143 7.40 10.36 -19.20
C TYR A 143 8.05 11.47 -18.38
N TYR A 144 8.25 11.23 -17.08
CA TYR A 144 8.79 12.24 -16.19
C TYR A 144 10.31 12.42 -16.35
N ASP A 145 11.08 11.37 -16.64
CA ASP A 145 12.52 11.52 -16.91
C ASP A 145 12.78 12.26 -18.24
N GLU A 146 11.89 12.16 -19.24
CA GLU A 146 12.01 12.97 -20.47
C GLU A 146 11.76 14.46 -20.22
N LYS A 147 10.84 14.80 -19.32
CA LYS A 147 10.49 16.20 -18.97
C LYS A 147 11.44 16.80 -17.95
N ILE A 148 11.89 15.99 -16.98
CA ILE A 148 12.72 16.40 -15.84
C ILE A 148 13.83 15.35 -15.65
N PRO A 149 14.88 15.35 -16.50
CA PRO A 149 15.91 14.29 -16.50
C PRO A 149 16.68 14.13 -15.19
N GLU A 150 16.72 15.18 -14.36
CA GLU A 150 17.36 15.15 -13.05
C GLU A 150 16.61 14.33 -11.99
N LEU A 151 15.34 13.97 -12.23
CA LEU A 151 14.63 13.05 -11.36
C LEU A 151 15.23 11.65 -11.40
N LYS A 152 15.67 11.18 -12.58
CA LYS A 152 16.30 9.86 -12.77
C LYS A 152 15.47 8.72 -12.18
N LEU A 153 14.14 8.77 -12.36
CA LEU A 153 13.19 7.83 -11.80
C LEU A 153 13.58 6.39 -12.15
N LYS A 154 13.88 6.10 -13.41
CA LYS A 154 14.30 4.76 -13.82
C LYS A 154 15.51 4.25 -13.01
N GLU A 155 16.55 5.08 -12.88
CA GLU A 155 17.74 4.76 -12.09
C GLU A 155 17.39 4.54 -10.61
N ARG A 156 16.52 5.37 -10.03
CA ARG A 156 16.06 5.24 -8.63
C ARG A 156 15.37 3.90 -8.40
N TYR A 157 14.46 3.49 -9.28
CA TYR A 157 13.77 2.21 -9.14
C TYR A 157 14.65 1.01 -9.40
N GLU A 158 15.56 1.08 -10.37
CA GLU A 158 16.53 0.01 -10.62
C GLU A 158 17.42 -0.20 -9.38
N ASN A 159 17.85 0.89 -8.74
CA ASN A 159 18.66 0.87 -7.52
C ASN A 159 17.87 0.61 -6.23
N TRP A 160 16.56 0.85 -6.22
CA TRP A 160 15.70 0.49 -5.09
C TRP A 160 15.75 -1.01 -4.88
N LYS A 161 15.90 -1.49 -3.65
CA LYS A 161 15.93 -2.95 -3.38
C LYS A 161 14.52 -3.55 -3.40
N GLY A 162 13.49 -2.73 -3.28
CA GLY A 162 12.12 -3.16 -3.02
C GLY A 162 11.76 -3.07 -1.54
N LEU A 163 10.56 -3.53 -1.21
CA LEU A 163 10.07 -3.61 0.16
C LEU A 163 10.79 -4.75 0.90
N LYS A 164 11.21 -4.48 2.13
CA LYS A 164 11.72 -5.52 3.03
C LYS A 164 10.56 -6.39 3.51
N TYR A 165 10.60 -7.66 3.17
CA TYR A 165 9.69 -8.69 3.66
C TYR A 165 10.41 -9.59 4.67
N TYR A 166 9.68 -9.94 5.73
CA TYR A 166 10.04 -10.97 6.68
C TYR A 166 9.22 -12.22 6.35
N PHE A 167 9.92 -13.28 5.96
CA PHE A 167 9.36 -14.60 5.77
C PHE A 167 9.56 -15.41 7.05
N ILE A 168 8.47 -15.77 7.69
CA ILE A 168 8.45 -16.41 8.99
C ILE A 168 8.05 -17.86 8.78
N ILE A 169 9.00 -18.78 8.96
CA ILE A 169 8.72 -20.21 8.96
C ILE A 169 8.25 -20.58 10.35
N PHE A 170 7.02 -21.06 10.44
CA PHE A 170 6.45 -21.63 11.65
C PHE A 170 6.61 -23.14 11.61
N GLU A 171 7.15 -23.70 12.68
CA GLU A 171 7.35 -25.12 12.86
C GLU A 171 6.56 -25.57 14.08
N MET A 172 5.74 -26.61 13.94
CA MET A 172 5.01 -27.20 15.04
C MET A 172 5.26 -28.70 15.11
N GLN A 173 5.86 -29.15 16.20
CA GLN A 173 6.05 -30.57 16.47
C GLN A 173 4.78 -31.20 17.07
N GLY A 174 4.25 -32.21 16.40
CA GLY A 174 3.14 -33.04 16.90
C GLY A 174 3.60 -34.10 17.90
N PHE A 175 2.63 -34.80 18.51
CA PHE A 175 2.87 -35.85 19.51
C PHE A 175 3.78 -36.98 19.01
N GLN A 176 3.68 -37.35 17.73
CA GLN A 176 4.50 -38.39 17.09
C GLN A 176 5.88 -37.88 16.61
N ALA A 177 6.33 -36.73 17.12
CA ALA A 177 7.56 -36.05 16.72
C ALA A 177 7.64 -35.59 15.25
N HIS A 178 6.59 -35.81 14.44
CA HIS A 178 6.44 -35.19 13.13
C HIS A 178 6.32 -33.67 13.27
N THR A 179 7.13 -32.93 12.51
CA THR A 179 7.12 -31.46 12.50
C THR A 179 6.50 -30.98 11.20
N GLU A 180 5.46 -30.17 11.32
CA GLU A 180 4.83 -29.54 10.17
C GLU A 180 5.29 -28.10 10.06
N ARG A 181 5.45 -27.62 8.83
CA ARG A 181 5.91 -26.27 8.53
C ARG A 181 4.90 -25.52 7.68
N ILE A 182 4.70 -24.26 8.04
CA ILE A 182 4.00 -23.29 7.21
C ILE A 182 4.84 -22.01 7.18
N ILE A 183 4.62 -21.18 6.17
CA ILE A 183 5.31 -19.91 6.04
C ILE A 183 4.30 -18.77 6.04
N ALA A 184 4.61 -17.71 6.76
CA ALA A 184 3.93 -16.43 6.65
C ALA A 184 4.90 -15.37 6.11
N TYR A 185 4.39 -14.33 5.46
CA TYR A 185 5.21 -13.18 5.09
C TYR A 185 4.54 -11.86 5.42
N THR A 186 5.35 -10.89 5.85
CA THR A 186 4.90 -9.57 6.31
C THR A 186 5.97 -8.51 6.07
N THR A 187 5.57 -7.24 5.91
CA THR A 187 6.49 -6.09 5.94
C THR A 187 6.55 -5.43 7.32
N SER A 188 5.68 -5.84 8.25
CA SER A 188 5.63 -5.35 9.62
C SER A 188 6.61 -6.09 10.53
N ASN A 189 6.73 -5.66 11.79
CA ASN A 189 7.55 -6.33 12.80
C ASN A 189 7.19 -7.83 12.90
N PRO A 190 8.15 -8.74 12.66
CA PRO A 190 7.88 -10.18 12.61
C PRO A 190 7.59 -10.78 14.00
N GLU A 191 8.17 -10.25 15.08
CA GLU A 191 7.92 -10.74 16.44
C GLU A 191 6.47 -10.43 16.87
N ALA A 192 6.01 -9.21 16.61
CA ALA A 192 4.62 -8.83 16.86
C ALA A 192 3.65 -9.69 16.02
N TYR A 193 4.04 -10.03 14.79
CA TYR A 193 3.28 -10.94 13.94
C TYR A 193 3.18 -12.34 14.57
N VAL A 194 4.31 -12.92 15.01
CA VAL A 194 4.36 -14.24 15.65
C VAL A 194 3.51 -14.26 16.93
N GLN A 195 3.60 -13.23 17.76
CA GLN A 195 2.79 -13.13 18.98
C GLN A 195 1.30 -13.13 18.68
N ASN A 196 0.86 -12.34 17.68
CA ASN A 196 -0.53 -12.31 17.25
C ASN A 196 -0.98 -13.64 16.63
N PHE A 197 -0.11 -14.31 15.88
CA PHE A 197 -0.34 -15.64 15.32
C PHE A 197 -0.59 -16.68 16.42
N CYS A 198 0.32 -16.77 17.40
CA CYS A 198 0.18 -17.68 18.54
C CYS A 198 -1.04 -17.36 19.41
N LYS A 199 -1.34 -16.07 19.65
CA LYS A 199 -2.54 -15.64 20.38
C LYS A 199 -3.82 -16.11 19.68
N THR A 200 -3.88 -15.99 18.36
CA THR A 200 -5.05 -16.45 17.57
C THR A 200 -5.29 -17.96 17.74
N ILE A 201 -4.22 -18.76 17.78
CA ILE A 201 -4.29 -20.20 18.04
C ILE A 201 -4.77 -20.48 19.47
N ILE A 202 -4.24 -19.75 20.46
CA ILE A 202 -4.66 -19.89 21.87
C ILE A 202 -6.16 -19.59 22.03
N ASP A 203 -6.66 -18.58 21.32
CA ASP A 203 -8.06 -18.17 21.34
C ASP A 203 -9.00 -19.15 20.59
N GLY A 204 -8.48 -20.29 20.11
CA GLY A 204 -9.26 -21.32 19.40
C GLY A 204 -9.67 -20.93 17.97
N LYS A 205 -9.13 -19.84 17.44
CA LYS A 205 -9.42 -19.39 16.08
C LYS A 205 -8.48 -20.10 15.11
N ARG A 206 -9.05 -20.72 14.07
CA ARG A 206 -8.26 -21.22 12.95
C ARG A 206 -7.68 -20.04 12.19
N HIS A 207 -6.37 -20.08 11.93
CA HIS A 207 -5.75 -19.14 11.01
C HIS A 207 -6.09 -19.54 9.57
N TYR A 208 -7.31 -19.23 9.15
CA TYR A 208 -7.69 -19.36 7.77
C TYR A 208 -7.04 -18.24 6.96
N ASN A 209 -6.04 -18.65 6.18
CA ASN A 209 -5.74 -18.16 4.83
C ASN A 209 -5.95 -16.65 4.59
N ARG A 210 -5.24 -15.81 5.35
CA ARG A 210 -5.20 -14.35 5.08
C ARG A 210 -4.23 -14.02 3.95
N GLY A 211 -4.28 -14.73 2.81
CA GLY A 211 -3.48 -14.48 1.59
C GLY A 211 -1.94 -14.58 1.70
N ASN A 212 -1.39 -14.42 2.91
CA ASN A 212 0.01 -14.23 3.22
C ASN A 212 0.59 -15.40 4.03
N VAL A 213 -0.15 -16.49 4.15
CA VAL A 213 0.28 -17.75 4.78
C VAL A 213 0.21 -18.84 3.72
N ARG A 214 1.27 -19.65 3.60
CA ARG A 214 1.40 -20.75 2.64
C ARG A 214 1.78 -22.03 3.37
N GLY A 215 1.53 -23.17 2.72
CA GLY A 215 1.76 -24.50 3.26
C GLY A 215 0.48 -25.20 3.73
N TYR A 216 0.63 -26.42 4.24
CA TYR A 216 -0.52 -27.26 4.59
C TYR A 216 -1.04 -26.93 6.00
N CYS A 217 -1.77 -25.81 6.11
CA CYS A 217 -2.30 -25.29 7.37
C CYS A 217 -3.10 -26.30 8.20
N ASP A 218 -3.82 -27.22 7.55
CA ASP A 218 -4.58 -28.26 8.27
C ASP A 218 -3.64 -29.27 8.97
N ALA A 219 -2.55 -29.67 8.33
CA ALA A 219 -1.54 -30.51 8.98
C ALA A 219 -0.89 -29.78 10.16
N PHE A 220 -0.61 -28.49 10.00
CA PHE A 220 -0.02 -27.68 11.06
C PHE A 220 -0.95 -27.61 12.26
N HIS A 221 -2.24 -27.38 12.00
CA HIS A 221 -3.26 -27.36 13.04
C HIS A 221 -3.46 -28.74 13.69
N ARG A 222 -3.39 -29.84 12.92
CA ARG A 222 -3.41 -31.20 13.49
C ARG A 222 -2.25 -31.42 14.47
N ASN A 223 -1.05 -30.94 14.16
CA ASN A 223 0.07 -31.02 15.11
C ASN A 223 -0.20 -30.25 16.41
N VAL A 224 -0.83 -29.07 16.33
CA VAL A 224 -1.26 -28.33 17.53
C VAL A 224 -2.28 -29.13 18.36
N LEU A 225 -3.24 -29.78 17.70
CA LEU A 225 -4.29 -30.53 18.39
C LEU A 225 -3.81 -31.89 18.94
N SER A 226 -2.76 -32.48 18.36
CA SER A 226 -2.27 -33.84 18.70
C SER A 226 -1.85 -34.05 20.15
N TRP A 227 -1.61 -32.99 20.92
CA TRP A 227 -1.27 -33.06 22.34
C TRP A 227 -2.54 -32.92 23.21
N GLU A 228 -3.38 -33.96 23.26
CA GLU A 228 -4.72 -33.89 23.88
C GLU A 228 -4.69 -33.52 25.38
N ASP A 229 -3.60 -33.83 26.08
CA ASP A 229 -3.42 -33.66 27.53
C ASP A 229 -2.95 -32.25 27.96
N LYS A 230 -2.63 -31.35 27.02
CA LYS A 230 -1.96 -30.07 27.31
C LYS A 230 -2.81 -28.87 26.95
N GLN A 231 -2.63 -27.77 27.67
CA GLN A 231 -3.21 -26.49 27.26
C GLN A 231 -2.49 -25.94 26.02
N THR A 232 -3.22 -25.37 25.07
CA THR A 232 -2.67 -24.83 23.80
C THR A 232 -1.47 -23.90 24.01
N LYS A 233 -1.52 -23.03 25.03
CA LYS A 233 -0.42 -22.13 25.37
C LYS A 233 0.86 -22.87 25.76
N GLU A 234 0.75 -23.95 26.50
CA GLU A 234 1.89 -24.79 26.90
C GLU A 234 2.45 -25.55 25.70
N LYS A 235 1.58 -26.02 24.81
CA LYS A 235 2.00 -26.67 23.56
C LYS A 235 2.86 -25.74 22.72
N LEU A 236 2.41 -24.51 22.50
CA LEU A 236 3.15 -23.51 21.72
C LEU A 236 4.51 -23.19 22.39
N LYS A 237 4.54 -22.94 23.70
CA LYS A 237 5.83 -22.67 24.40
C LYS A 237 6.86 -23.79 24.25
N LYS A 238 6.41 -25.04 24.17
CA LYS A 238 7.30 -26.21 24.17
C LYS A 238 7.67 -26.72 22.78
N TYR A 239 6.71 -26.71 21.86
CA TYR A 239 6.80 -27.44 20.58
C TYR A 239 6.67 -26.55 19.35
N PHE A 240 6.36 -25.26 19.52
CA PHE A 240 6.38 -24.29 18.43
C PHE A 240 7.74 -23.60 18.38
N THR A 241 8.34 -23.63 17.19
CA THR A 241 9.53 -22.87 16.86
C THR A 241 9.30 -22.05 15.60
N TYR A 242 10.11 -21.04 15.42
CA TYR A 242 10.09 -20.27 14.17
C TYR A 242 11.47 -19.70 13.85
N PHE A 243 11.68 -19.38 12.58
CA PHE A 243 12.81 -18.58 12.15
C PHE A 243 12.39 -17.60 11.06
N ILE A 244 13.22 -16.59 10.84
CA ILE A 244 12.92 -15.48 9.94
C ILE A 244 13.97 -15.44 8.84
N VAL A 245 13.50 -15.34 7.60
CA VAL A 245 14.32 -15.05 6.42
C VAL A 245 13.91 -13.68 5.90
N GLU A 246 14.87 -12.80 5.68
CA GLU A 246 14.63 -11.49 5.12
C GLU A 246 14.86 -11.51 3.61
N SER A 247 13.98 -10.87 2.85
CA SER A 247 14.20 -10.65 1.42
C SER A 247 13.56 -9.33 0.98
N TYR A 248 14.07 -8.76 -0.11
CA TYR A 248 13.56 -7.52 -0.68
C TYR A 248 12.87 -7.82 -2.00
N HIS A 249 11.68 -7.25 -2.19
CA HIS A 249 10.85 -7.50 -3.37
C HIS A 249 10.29 -6.19 -3.92
N LYS A 250 10.41 -6.00 -5.23
CA LYS A 250 9.78 -4.86 -5.93
C LYS A 250 8.34 -5.18 -6.30
N ASP A 251 8.06 -6.45 -6.58
CA ASP A 251 6.77 -6.94 -7.01
C ASP A 251 6.17 -7.93 -6.02
N LYS A 252 4.87 -7.80 -5.75
CA LYS A 252 4.14 -8.76 -4.89
C LYS A 252 4.18 -10.20 -5.45
N SER A 253 4.31 -10.34 -6.77
CA SER A 253 4.48 -11.65 -7.42
C SER A 253 5.85 -12.26 -7.22
N GLU A 254 6.84 -11.56 -6.68
CA GLU A 254 8.10 -12.18 -6.27
C GLU A 254 7.95 -12.76 -4.87
N THR A 255 7.15 -12.12 -4.01
CA THR A 255 6.96 -12.49 -2.60
C THR A 255 6.37 -13.90 -2.44
N TRP A 256 5.28 -14.23 -3.15
CA TRP A 256 4.66 -15.56 -3.06
C TRP A 256 5.54 -16.70 -3.61
N LEU A 257 6.29 -16.47 -4.69
CA LEU A 257 7.24 -17.45 -5.25
C LEU A 257 8.38 -17.69 -4.26
N LYS A 258 8.91 -16.61 -3.67
CA LYS A 258 9.96 -16.72 -2.66
C LYS A 258 9.45 -17.45 -1.41
N ALA A 259 8.19 -17.25 -1.02
CA ALA A 259 7.61 -17.96 0.11
C ALA A 259 7.60 -19.49 -0.13
N ASP A 260 7.22 -19.92 -1.33
CA ASP A 260 7.22 -21.35 -1.68
C ASP A 260 8.63 -21.93 -1.74
N GLU A 261 9.59 -21.19 -2.31
CA GLU A 261 11.01 -21.58 -2.35
C GLU A 261 11.58 -21.78 -0.94
N ILE A 262 11.32 -20.83 -0.02
CA ILE A 262 11.79 -20.92 1.36
C ILE A 262 11.11 -22.09 2.09
N LEU A 263 9.80 -22.29 1.88
CA LEU A 263 9.07 -23.38 2.52
C LEU A 263 9.59 -24.74 2.06
N GLU A 264 9.80 -24.94 0.75
CA GLU A 264 10.40 -26.15 0.21
C GLU A 264 11.81 -26.36 0.78
N GLY A 265 12.63 -25.31 0.79
CA GLY A 265 13.97 -25.36 1.39
C GLY A 265 13.96 -25.75 2.87
N ALA A 266 12.92 -25.35 3.62
CA ALA A 266 12.75 -25.74 5.02
C ALA A 266 12.37 -27.22 5.17
N TYR A 267 11.69 -27.81 4.18
CA TYR A 267 11.41 -29.25 4.14
C TYR A 267 12.64 -30.07 3.70
N THR A 268 13.47 -29.55 2.81
CA THR A 268 14.66 -30.25 2.29
C THR A 268 15.93 -30.03 3.10
N GLY A 269 15.86 -29.34 4.24
CA GLY A 269 16.97 -29.16 5.18
C GLY A 269 17.92 -27.99 4.87
N ILE A 270 17.61 -27.11 3.92
CA ILE A 270 18.45 -25.93 3.59
C ILE A 270 18.64 -25.01 4.81
N TYR A 271 17.64 -24.95 5.68
CA TYR A 271 17.63 -24.09 6.86
C TYR A 271 17.92 -24.85 8.16
N ASP A 272 18.53 -26.04 8.10
CA ASP A 272 18.79 -26.86 9.28
C ASP A 272 19.76 -26.24 10.28
N ASP A 273 20.68 -25.38 9.81
CA ASP A 273 21.62 -24.66 10.66
C ASP A 273 21.07 -23.32 11.18
N VAL A 274 19.88 -22.90 10.75
CA VAL A 274 19.28 -21.64 11.19
C VAL A 274 18.79 -21.78 12.63
N LYS A 275 19.14 -20.82 13.50
CA LYS A 275 18.70 -20.82 14.89
C LYS A 275 17.18 -20.64 14.96
N ARG A 276 16.51 -21.53 15.71
CA ARG A 276 15.08 -21.47 15.98
C ARG A 276 14.81 -20.57 17.18
N ASN A 277 13.85 -19.68 17.03
CA ASN A 277 13.23 -18.93 18.11
C ASN A 277 12.06 -19.73 18.71
N LYS A 278 11.69 -19.40 19.95
CA LYS A 278 10.57 -19.99 20.67
C LYS A 278 9.52 -18.92 21.01
N PHE A 279 8.28 -19.37 21.23
CA PHE A 279 7.17 -18.56 21.71
C PHE A 279 7.16 -18.41 23.24
#